data_AF-A0A2N7YEK7-F1
#
_entry.id   AF-A0A2N7YEK7-F1
#
_cell.length_a   1.000
_cell.length_b   1.000
_cell.length_c   1.000
_cell.angle_alpha   90.00
_cell.angle_beta   90.00
_cell.angle_gamma   90.00
#
_symmetry.space_group_name_H-M   'P 1'
#
loop_
_entity.id
_entity.type
_entity.pdbx_description
1 polymer ?
#
loop_
_entity_poly.entity_id
_entity_poly.type
_entity_poly.pdbx_seq_one_letter_code
_entity_poly.pdbx_strand_id
1 'polypeptide(L)'
;SNWTELDIWQYIEKERIDLPGIYYAHRREVVPRDGMLLARTRFLELRAGEESYEALVRFRTVGDATCTGCVESSAETPAAVVEEVAASRIT
;
A
#
# COMPACT_ATOMS: atom_id res chain seq x y z
N SER A 1 18.00 15.25 -3.82
CA SER A 1 18.22 13.85 -3.39
C SER A 1 18.18 12.95 -4.62
N ASN A 2 18.98 11.88 -4.66
CA ASN A 2 19.09 10.94 -5.78
C ASN A 2 18.59 9.52 -5.43
N TRP A 3 17.93 9.33 -4.29
CA TRP A 3 17.40 8.04 -3.86
C TRP A 3 16.10 7.71 -4.60
N THR A 4 15.98 6.45 -5.00
CA THR A 4 14.75 5.86 -5.54
C THR A 4 13.99 5.07 -4.47
N GLU A 5 12.75 4.66 -4.75
CA GLU A 5 11.97 3.82 -3.82
C GLU A 5 12.66 2.49 -3.50
N LEU A 6 13.33 1.87 -4.47
CA LEU A 6 14.07 0.64 -4.25
C LEU A 6 15.23 0.86 -3.26
N ASP A 7 15.95 1.97 -3.40
CA ASP A 7 17.06 2.30 -2.49
C ASP A 7 16.55 2.48 -1.05
N ILE A 8 15.38 3.10 -0.90
CA ILE A 8 14.72 3.30 0.40
C ILE A 8 14.36 1.94 1.04
N TRP A 9 13.72 1.04 0.29
CA TRP A 9 13.32 -0.27 0.81
C TRP A 9 14.49 -1.19 1.12
N GLN A 10 15.53 -1.20 0.29
CA GLN A 10 16.77 -1.93 0.56
C GLN A 10 17.46 -1.41 1.83
N TYR A 11 17.40 -0.09 2.08
CA TYR A 11 17.92 0.49 3.31
C TYR A 11 17.11 0.08 4.54
N ILE A 12 15.77 0.13 4.47
CA ILE A 12 14.87 -0.34 5.54
C ILE A 12 15.18 -1.80 5.91
N GLU A 13 15.32 -2.67 4.90
CA GLU A 13 15.65 -4.08 5.09
C GLU A 13 17.03 -4.26 5.76
N LYS A 14 18.07 -3.64 5.19
CA LYS A 14 19.46 -3.78 5.65
C LYS A 14 19.65 -3.29 7.08
N GLU A 15 19.08 -2.13 7.40
CA GLU A 15 19.21 -1.50 8.71
C GLU A 15 18.15 -2.01 9.71
N ARG A 16 17.25 -2.91 9.28
CA ARG A 16 16.17 -3.48 10.09
C ARG A 16 15.32 -2.40 10.75
N ILE A 17 14.91 -1.42 9.96
CA ILE A 17 14.09 -0.31 10.44
C ILE A 17 12.67 -0.81 10.59
N ASP A 18 12.15 -0.73 11.81
CA ASP A 18 10.75 -1.03 12.09
C ASP A 18 9.84 0.03 11.44
N LEU A 19 8.85 -0.43 10.69
CA LEU A 19 7.82 0.40 10.09
C LEU A 19 6.43 0.00 10.57
N PRO A 20 5.46 0.93 10.54
CA PRO A 20 4.06 0.60 10.75
C PRO A 20 3.58 -0.51 9.80
N GLY A 21 2.81 -1.46 10.31
CA GLY A 21 2.35 -2.63 9.54
C GLY A 21 1.56 -2.30 8.26
N ILE A 22 0.99 -1.09 8.14
CA ILE A 22 0.25 -0.65 6.95
C ILE A 22 1.12 -0.56 5.68
N TYR A 23 2.44 -0.45 5.83
CA TYR A 23 3.36 -0.47 4.68
C TYR A 23 3.59 -1.86 4.10
N TYR A 24 3.19 -2.90 4.83
CA TYR A 24 3.22 -4.30 4.40
C TYR A 24 1.81 -4.78 4.04
N ALA A 25 1.76 -5.86 3.26
CA ALA A 25 0.51 -6.49 2.85
C ALA A 25 -0.31 -6.95 4.07
N HIS A 26 -1.59 -6.61 4.07
CA HIS A 26 -2.56 -7.03 5.06
C HIS A 26 -3.95 -7.05 4.44
N ARG A 27 -4.85 -7.88 4.99
CA ARG A 27 -6.26 -7.88 4.56
C ARG A 27 -6.95 -6.61 5.02
N ARG A 28 -7.70 -6.00 4.12
CA ARG A 28 -8.49 -4.80 4.40
C ARG A 28 -9.72 -4.76 3.52
N GLU A 29 -10.83 -4.32 4.09
CA GLU A 29 -12.01 -3.95 3.32
C GLU A 29 -11.73 -2.65 2.55
N VAL A 30 -11.94 -2.67 1.24
CA VAL A 30 -11.64 -1.58 0.31
C VAL A 30 -12.83 -1.23 -0.56
N VAL A 31 -12.85 0.00 -1.06
CA VAL A 31 -13.85 0.52 -1.99
C VAL A 31 -13.13 0.99 -3.25
N PRO A 32 -13.43 0.43 -4.44
CA PRO A 32 -12.87 0.90 -5.69
C PRO A 32 -13.51 2.23 -6.08
N ARG A 33 -12.70 3.28 -6.21
CA ARG A 33 -13.17 4.62 -6.59
C ARG A 33 -12.12 5.36 -7.39
N ASP A 34 -12.52 5.90 -8.54
CA ASP A 34 -11.68 6.75 -9.38
C ASP A 34 -10.31 6.10 -9.73
N GLY A 35 -10.30 4.77 -9.93
CA GLY A 35 -9.09 3.99 -10.26
C GLY A 35 -8.20 3.64 -9.06
N MET A 36 -8.61 3.98 -7.84
CA MET A 36 -7.89 3.70 -6.60
C MET A 36 -8.68 2.72 -5.72
N LEU A 37 -7.98 2.01 -4.84
CA LEU A 37 -8.59 1.27 -3.75
C LEU A 37 -8.53 2.13 -2.48
N LEU A 38 -9.67 2.59 -1.99
CA LEU A 38 -9.76 3.35 -0.75
C LEU A 38 -10.06 2.40 0.41
N ALA A 39 -9.37 2.56 1.52
CA ALA A 39 -9.69 1.81 2.73
C ALA A 39 -11.11 2.13 3.21
N ARG A 40 -11.92 1.10 3.48
CA ARG A 40 -13.21 1.28 4.16
C ARG A 40 -12.94 1.73 5.59
N THR A 41 -13.11 3.02 5.83
CA THR A 41 -12.99 3.61 7.17
C THR A 41 -14.27 4.36 7.51
N ARG A 42 -14.41 4.76 8.78
CA ARG A 42 -15.52 5.61 9.23
C ARG A 42 -15.58 6.99 8.57
N PHE A 43 -14.51 7.40 7.89
CA PHE A 43 -14.42 8.70 7.21
C PHE A 43 -14.76 8.63 5.72
N LEU A 44 -14.97 7.41 5.20
CA LEU A 44 -15.32 7.18 3.81
C LEU A 44 -16.83 6.95 3.70
N GLU A 45 -17.54 7.87 3.07
CA GLU A 45 -18.94 7.64 2.68
C GLU A 45 -18.99 6.86 1.36
N LEU A 46 -19.83 5.84 1.28
CA LEU A 46 -20.09 5.12 0.01
C LEU A 46 -20.99 5.96 -0.88
N ARG A 47 -20.65 6.10 -2.15
CA ARG A 47 -21.54 6.65 -3.17
C ARG A 47 -22.55 5.58 -3.59
N ALA A 48 -23.66 6.01 -4.19
CA ALA A 48 -24.68 5.08 -4.68
C ALA A 48 -24.07 4.08 -5.68
N GLY A 49 -24.26 2.78 -5.42
CA GLY A 49 -23.76 1.69 -6.27
C GLY A 49 -22.31 1.27 -6.00
N GLU A 50 -21.60 1.89 -5.06
CA GLU A 50 -20.30 1.39 -4.63
C GLU A 50 -20.46 0.24 -3.63
N GLU A 51 -19.69 -0.83 -3.88
CA GLU A 51 -19.61 -1.98 -3.00
C GLU A 51 -18.17 -2.13 -2.48
N SER A 52 -18.04 -2.46 -1.20
CA SER A 52 -16.76 -2.80 -0.61
C SER A 52 -16.47 -4.30 -0.73
N TYR A 53 -15.18 -4.65 -0.72
CA TYR A 53 -14.74 -6.05 -0.69
C TYR A 53 -13.42 -6.18 0.08
N GLU A 54 -13.09 -7.38 0.56
CA GLU A 54 -11.79 -7.64 1.16
C GLU A 54 -10.71 -7.83 0.09
N ALA A 55 -9.60 -7.12 0.23
CA ALA A 55 -8.42 -7.24 -0.60
C ALA A 55 -7.16 -7.39 0.26
N LEU A 56 -6.11 -7.98 -0.32
CA LEU A 56 -4.77 -7.98 0.27
C LEU A 56 -4.00 -6.78 -0.28
N VAL A 57 -3.72 -5.81 0.59
CA VAL A 57 -3.24 -4.49 0.18
C VAL A 57 -2.13 -3.97 1.08
N ARG A 58 -1.35 -3.00 0.57
CA ARG A 58 -0.43 -2.18 1.35
C ARG A 58 -0.53 -0.71 0.96
N PHE A 59 0.07 0.16 1.77
CA PHE A 59 0.15 1.59 1.49
C PHE A 59 1.57 1.97 1.04
N ARG A 60 1.69 2.51 -0.18
CA ARG A 60 2.96 3.05 -0.71
C ARG A 60 3.18 4.51 -0.33
N THR A 61 2.09 5.25 -0.18
CA THR A 61 2.06 6.61 0.36
C THR A 61 1.00 6.66 1.45
N VAL A 62 1.17 7.54 2.42
CA VAL A 62 0.23 7.72 3.53
C VAL A 62 0.03 9.21 3.79
N GLY A 63 -1.21 9.64 3.76
CA GLY A 63 -1.68 10.94 4.23
C GLY A 63 -2.92 10.74 5.12
N ASP A 64 -3.98 11.51 4.87
CA ASP A 64 -5.23 11.36 5.61
C ASP A 64 -6.04 10.15 5.14
N ALA A 65 -6.81 9.56 6.07
CA ALA A 65 -7.65 8.40 5.81
C ALA A 65 -8.76 8.63 4.76
N THR A 66 -9.08 9.89 4.47
CA THR A 66 -10.10 10.28 3.48
C THR A 66 -9.60 10.25 2.04
N CYS A 67 -8.29 10.30 1.81
CA CYS A 67 -7.70 10.47 0.48
C CYS A 67 -6.51 9.54 0.18
N THR A 68 -6.10 8.72 1.14
CA THR A 68 -5.00 7.77 0.92
C THR A 68 -5.53 6.48 0.26
N GLY A 69 -5.07 6.20 -0.95
CA GLY A 69 -5.31 4.92 -1.62
C GLY A 69 -4.31 3.84 -1.21
N CYS A 70 -4.74 2.60 -1.25
CA CYS A 70 -3.90 1.42 -1.12
C CYS A 70 -3.67 0.75 -2.48
N VAL A 71 -2.64 -0.10 -2.55
CA VAL A 71 -2.31 -0.92 -3.72
C VAL A 71 -2.47 -2.38 -3.35
N GLU A 72 -2.99 -3.19 -4.27
CA GLU A 72 -2.98 -4.65 -4.10
C GLU A 72 -1.54 -5.14 -4.03
N SER A 73 -1.23 -5.97 -3.04
CA SER A 73 0.11 -6.44 -2.78
C SER A 73 0.07 -7.66 -1.87
N SER A 74 1.04 -8.57 -2.04
CA SER A 74 1.28 -9.69 -1.12
C SER A 74 2.58 -9.53 -0.32
N ALA A 75 3.22 -8.36 -0.36
CA ALA A 75 4.50 -8.09 0.28
C ALA A 75 4.38 -7.86 1.79
N GLU A 76 4.46 -8.94 2.58
CA GLU A 76 4.30 -8.92 4.04
C GLU A 76 5.59 -8.54 4.82
N THR A 77 6.72 -8.34 4.14
CA THR A 77 8.03 -8.06 4.75
C THR A 77 8.84 -7.03 3.94
N PRO A 78 9.87 -6.37 4.52
CA PRO A 78 10.77 -5.50 3.76
C PRO A 78 11.35 -6.17 2.51
N ALA A 79 11.84 -7.41 2.65
CA ALA A 79 12.38 -8.21 1.56
C ALA A 79 11.34 -8.42 0.44
N ALA A 80 10.10 -8.77 0.80
CA ALA A 80 9.04 -8.95 -0.19
C ALA A 80 8.68 -7.65 -0.91
N VAL A 81 8.75 -6.49 -0.23
CA VAL A 81 8.51 -5.19 -0.87
C VAL A 81 9.65 -4.82 -1.82
N VAL A 82 10.90 -5.13 -1.47
CA VAL A 82 12.06 -4.95 -2.37
C VAL A 82 11.85 -5.71 -3.68
N GLU A 83 11.47 -6.99 -3.59
CA GLU A 83 11.20 -7.83 -4.78
C GLU A 83 10.05 -7.27 -5.63
N GLU A 84 8.95 -6.87 -5.00
CA GLU A 84 7.80 -6.30 -5.70
C GLU A 84 8.16 -4.99 -6.43
N VAL A 85 8.89 -4.08 -5.77
CA VAL A 85 9.31 -2.80 -6.35
C VAL A 85 10.33 -3.01 -7.47
N ALA A 86 11.23 -3.99 -7.35
CA ALA A 86 12.19 -4.33 -8.39
C ALA A 86 11.49 -4.87 -9.65
N ALA A 87 10.49 -5.75 -9.48
CA ALA A 87 9.72 -6.30 -10.59
C ALA A 87 8.89 -5.24 -11.34
N SER A 88 8.34 -4.24 -10.62
CA SER A 88 7.55 -3.16 -11.21
C SER A 88 8.36 -2.23 -12.14
N ARG A 89 9.70 -2.28 -12.13
CA ARG A 89 10.56 -1.48 -13.02
C ARG A 89 10.79 -2.12 -14.39
N ILE A 90 10.36 -3.36 -14.60
CA ILE A 90 10.67 -4.15 -15.80
C ILE A 90 9.62 -3.93 -16.91
N THR A 91 8.55 -3.17 -16.66
CA THR A 91 7.49 -2.84 -17.64
C THR A 91 7.59 -1.40 -18.13
#